data_AF-A0A955QGX4-F1
#
_entry.id   AF-A0A955QGX4-F1
#
_cell.length_a   1.000
_cell.length_b   1.000
_cell.length_c   1.000
_cell.angle_alpha   90.00
_cell.angle_beta   90.00
_cell.angle_gamma   90.00
#
_symmetry.space_group_name_H-M   'P 1'
#
loop_
_entity.id
_entity.type
_entity.pdbx_description
1 polymer ?
#
loop_
_entity_poly.entity_id
_entity_poly.type
_entity_poly.pdbx_seq_one_letter_code
_entity_poly.pdbx_strand_id
1 'polypeptide(L)'
;MADVTEQKKRGIELIEELKNHVLNIISRDPRGARGAEGLQNVEIERLAGLEIPLDRPPKKKQEHWLTWTIVQRLVADGIIEPVQYRRTTYRLS
;
A
#
# COMPACT_ATOMS: atom_id res chain seq x y z
N MET A 1 -2.93 -23.31 22.80
CA MET A 1 -3.65 -22.73 21.65
C MET A 1 -3.60 -21.22 21.85
N ALA A 2 -3.07 -20.46 20.88
CA ALA A 2 -3.09 -19.01 20.97
C ALA A 2 -4.55 -18.52 21.02
N ASP A 3 -4.83 -17.53 21.86
CA ASP A 3 -6.18 -16.95 21.97
C ASP A 3 -6.55 -16.27 20.65
N VAL A 4 -7.66 -16.70 20.04
CA VAL A 4 -8.17 -16.15 18.78
C VAL A 4 -8.39 -14.63 18.88
N THR A 5 -8.75 -14.14 20.08
CA THR A 5 -8.93 -12.72 20.36
C THR A 5 -7.62 -11.95 20.24
N GLU A 6 -6.53 -12.52 20.76
CA GLU A 6 -5.19 -11.94 20.70
C GLU A 6 -4.66 -11.93 19.26
N GLN A 7 -4.84 -13.02 18.52
CA GLN A 7 -4.45 -13.09 17.11
C GLN A 7 -5.22 -12.07 16.26
N LYS A 8 -6.52 -11.91 16.50
CA LYS A 8 -7.35 -10.90 15.83
C LYS A 8 -6.84 -9.49 16.12
N LYS A 9 -6.54 -9.18 17.39
CA LYS A 9 -5.99 -7.88 17.79
C LYS A 9 -4.67 -7.61 17.07
N ARG A 10 -3.75 -8.58 17.06
CA ARG A 10 -2.46 -8.44 16.38
C ARG A 10 -2.62 -8.23 14.88
N GLY A 11 -3.58 -8.91 14.25
CA GLY A 11 -3.89 -8.71 12.84
C GLY A 11 -4.29 -7.26 12.51
N ILE A 12 -5.10 -6.63 13.37
CA ILE A 12 -5.51 -5.22 13.20
C ILE A 12 -4.30 -4.29 13.35
N GLU A 13 -3.46 -4.51 14.37
CA GLU A 13 -2.24 -3.72 14.58
C GLU A 13 -1.28 -3.81 13.39
N LEU A 14 -1.07 -5.01 12.85
CA LEU A 14 -0.22 -5.22 11.67
C LEU A 14 -0.74 -4.47 10.43
N ILE A 15 -2.05 -4.38 10.25
CA ILE A 15 -2.64 -3.61 9.13
C ILE A 15 -2.36 -2.11 9.31
N GLU A 16 -2.50 -1.57 10.52
CA GLU A 16 -2.22 -0.16 10.79
C GLU A 16 -0.72 0.15 10.70
N GLU A 17 0.16 -0.74 11.18
CA GLU A 17 1.61 -0.63 10.99
C GLU A 17 1.96 -0.57 9.49
N LEU A 18 1.35 -1.44 8.68
CA LEU A 18 1.58 -1.48 7.23
C LEU A 18 1.05 -0.23 6.51
N LYS A 19 -0.13 0.28 6.90
CA LYS A 19 -0.66 1.55 6.37
C LYS A 19 0.30 2.71 6.65
N ASN A 20 0.78 2.82 7.89
CA ASN A 20 1.71 3.87 8.30
C ASN A 20 3.04 3.77 7.55
N HIS A 21 3.54 2.55 7.34
CA HIS A 21 4.74 2.31 6.54
C HIS A 21 4.57 2.81 5.10
N VAL A 22 3.50 2.40 4.42
CA VAL A 22 3.20 2.83 3.04
C VAL A 22 3.01 4.35 2.96
N LEU A 23 2.29 4.95 3.90
CA LEU A 23 2.10 6.40 3.96
C LEU A 23 3.42 7.15 4.11
N ASN A 24 4.31 6.68 4.99
CA ASN A 24 5.63 7.27 5.20
C ASN A 24 6.53 7.16 3.96
N ILE A 25 6.37 6.10 3.16
CA ILE A 25 7.06 5.98 1.87
C ILE A 25 6.54 7.00 0.86
N ILE A 26 5.22 7.13 0.73
CA ILE A 26 4.60 8.12 -0.17
C ILE A 26 5.01 9.54 0.24
N SER A 27 5.00 9.87 1.53
CA SER A 27 5.29 11.22 2.00
C SER A 27 6.76 11.65 1.87
N ARG A 28 7.69 10.68 1.77
CA ARG A 28 9.13 10.93 1.59
C ARG A 28 9.55 11.08 0.13
N ASP A 29 8.77 10.56 -0.81
CA ASP A 29 9.03 10.75 -2.24
C ASP A 29 8.45 12.11 -2.69
N PRO A 30 9.23 12.99 -3.35
CA PRO A 30 8.73 14.27 -3.85
C PRO A 30 7.48 14.16 -4.73
N ARG A 31 7.32 13.05 -5.45
CA ARG A 31 6.16 12.79 -6.31
C ARG A 31 4.90 12.43 -5.53
N GLY A 32 5.05 11.95 -4.30
CA GLY A 32 3.93 11.65 -3.40
C GLY A 32 3.38 12.87 -2.66
N ALA A 33 4.05 14.03 -2.77
CA ALA A 33 3.59 15.27 -2.14
C ALA A 33 2.24 15.75 -2.70
N ARG A 34 1.54 16.58 -1.91
CA ARG A 34 0.29 17.21 -2.34
C ARG A 34 0.51 18.02 -3.60
N GLY A 35 -0.33 17.81 -4.61
CA GLY A 35 -0.23 18.49 -5.90
C GLY A 35 0.82 17.93 -6.88
N ALA A 36 1.62 16.95 -6.48
CA ALA A 36 2.62 16.31 -7.35
C ALA A 36 2.02 15.23 -8.28
N GLU A 37 2.82 14.56 -9.09
CA GLU A 37 2.34 13.60 -10.11
C GLU A 37 1.82 12.26 -9.54
N GLY A 38 2.20 11.94 -8.30
CA GLY A 38 1.88 10.70 -7.61
C GLY A 38 2.80 9.53 -7.98
N LEU A 39 2.65 8.43 -7.25
CA LEU A 39 3.38 7.19 -7.42
C LEU A 39 2.46 6.06 -7.91
N GLN A 40 2.94 5.22 -8.82
CA GLN A 40 2.22 4.01 -9.22
C GLN A 40 2.29 2.94 -8.13
N ASN A 41 1.32 2.03 -8.13
CA ASN A 41 1.26 0.94 -7.15
C ASN A 41 2.55 0.08 -7.14
N VAL A 42 3.11 -0.21 -8.32
CA VAL A 42 4.38 -0.95 -8.45
C VAL A 42 5.58 -0.18 -7.88
N GLU A 43 5.56 1.16 -7.98
CA GLU A 43 6.62 2.00 -7.42
C GLU A 43 6.51 2.06 -5.90
N ILE A 44 5.29 2.20 -5.36
CA ILE A 44 5.01 2.17 -3.92
C ILE A 44 5.48 0.83 -3.34
N GLU A 45 5.16 -0.29 -3.99
CA GLU A 45 5.59 -1.62 -3.54
C GLU A 45 7.11 -1.73 -3.43
N ARG A 46 7.81 -1.35 -4.50
CA ARG A 46 9.27 -1.40 -4.57
C ARG A 46 9.91 -0.51 -3.51
N LEU A 47 9.43 0.73 -3.36
CA LEU A 47 9.96 1.68 -2.38
C LEU A 47 9.66 1.23 -0.94
N ALA A 48 8.52 0.59 -0.71
CA ALA A 48 8.14 0.06 0.59
C ALA A 48 8.80 -1.29 0.92
N GLY A 49 9.50 -1.92 -0.03
CA GLY A 49 10.09 -3.25 0.16
C GLY A 49 9.06 -4.34 0.39
N LEU A 50 7.86 -4.20 -0.21
CA LEU A 50 6.75 -5.14 -0.08
C LEU A 50 6.73 -6.19 -1.20
N GLU A 51 7.81 -6.29 -1.97
CA GLU A 51 8.02 -7.32 -2.98
C GLU A 51 8.12 -8.67 -2.27
N ILE A 52 7.02 -9.41 -2.19
CA ILE A 52 7.00 -10.76 -1.63
C ILE A 52 7.46 -11.72 -2.73
N PRO A 53 8.66 -12.32 -2.63
CA PRO A 53 9.08 -13.34 -3.58
C PRO A 53 8.19 -14.56 -3.40
N LEU A 54 7.39 -14.87 -4.41
CA LEU A 54 6.61 -16.09 -4.44
C LEU A 54 7.45 -17.18 -5.09
N ASP A 55 7.60 -18.33 -4.42
CA ASP A 55 8.35 -19.49 -4.91
C ASP A 55 7.86 -20.02 -6.27
N ARG A 56 6.64 -19.64 -6.67
CA ARG A 56 6.07 -19.94 -7.97
C ARG A 56 5.43 -18.69 -8.57
N PRO A 57 5.69 -18.36 -9.83
CA PRO A 57 5.01 -17.25 -10.49
C PRO A 57 3.49 -17.53 -10.47
N PRO A 58 2.68 -16.59 -10.01
CA PRO A 58 1.26 -16.83 -9.84
C PRO A 58 0.62 -17.04 -11.23
N LYS A 59 -0.20 -18.09 -11.38
CA LYS A 59 -0.88 -18.44 -12.65
C LYS A 59 -1.79 -17.31 -13.18
N LYS A 60 -2.17 -16.38 -12.31
CA LYS A 60 -2.88 -15.13 -12.61
C LYS A 60 -2.05 -14.01 -12.02
N LYS A 61 -2.02 -12.83 -12.68
CA LYS A 61 -1.36 -11.62 -12.18
C LYS A 61 -1.99 -11.14 -10.86
N GLN A 62 -1.71 -11.83 -9.77
CA GLN A 62 -1.93 -11.36 -8.39
C GLN A 62 -0.75 -10.50 -7.92
N GLU A 63 0.03 -9.97 -8.87
CA GLU A 63 1.12 -9.06 -8.58
C GLU A 63 0.55 -7.83 -7.88
N HIS A 64 1.20 -7.41 -6.79
CA HIS A 64 0.88 -6.19 -6.05
C HIS A 64 -0.43 -6.14 -5.25
N TRP A 65 -1.07 -7.29 -4.98
CA TRP A 65 -2.36 -7.32 -4.28
C TRP A 65 -2.31 -6.68 -2.89
N LEU A 66 -1.28 -6.97 -2.10
CA LEU A 66 -1.13 -6.43 -0.74
C LEU A 66 -0.98 -4.91 -0.78
N THR A 67 -0.04 -4.43 -1.60
CA THR A 67 0.21 -2.99 -1.80
C THR A 67 -1.05 -2.30 -2.29
N TRP A 68 -1.75 -2.89 -3.27
CA TRP A 68 -3.01 -2.35 -3.79
C TRP A 68 -4.07 -2.21 -2.68
N THR A 69 -4.29 -3.26 -1.89
CA THR A 69 -5.28 -3.24 -0.81
C THR A 69 -4.99 -2.15 0.22
N ILE A 70 -3.73 -1.98 0.61
CA ILE A 70 -3.35 -0.94 1.58
C ILE A 70 -3.52 0.46 0.97
N VAL A 71 -3.14 0.66 -0.28
CA VAL A 71 -3.34 1.91 -1.00
C VAL A 71 -4.82 2.26 -1.11
N GLN A 72 -5.69 1.30 -1.49
CA GLN A 72 -7.14 1.55 -1.54
C GLN A 72 -7.70 1.90 -0.17
N ARG A 73 -7.18 1.32 0.91
CA ARG A 73 -7.60 1.69 2.26
C ARG A 73 -7.21 3.12 2.61
N LEU A 74 -6.00 3.54 2.28
CA LEU A 74 -5.55 4.93 2.49
C LEU A 74 -6.36 5.93 1.66
N VAL A 75 -6.80 5.55 0.44
CA VAL A 75 -7.73 6.34 -0.38
C VAL A 75 -9.10 6.44 0.30
N ALA A 76 -9.65 5.32 0.78
CA ALA A 76 -10.93 5.30 1.48
C ALA A 76 -10.91 6.10 2.79
N ASP A 77 -9.76 6.12 3.48
CA ASP A 77 -9.52 6.94 4.67
C ASP A 77 -9.29 8.44 4.31
N GLY A 78 -9.25 8.80 3.03
CA GLY A 78 -9.08 10.19 2.53
C GLY A 78 -7.65 10.75 2.65
N ILE A 79 -6.68 9.92 3.01
CA ILE A 79 -5.29 10.33 3.31
C ILE A 79 -4.50 10.57 2.02
N ILE A 80 -4.77 9.76 0.99
CA ILE A 80 -4.17 9.88 -0.33
C ILE A 80 -5.25 9.93 -1.42
N GLU A 81 -4.94 10.53 -2.56
CA GLU A 81 -5.87 10.67 -3.68
C GLU A 81 -5.30 10.08 -4.99
N PRO A 82 -6.15 9.53 -5.86
CA PRO A 82 -5.77 9.09 -7.20
C PRO A 82 -5.69 10.28 -8.18
N VAL A 83 -4.63 10.35 -9.00
CA VAL A 83 -4.38 11.52 -9.88
C VAL A 83 -4.62 11.25 -11.38
N GLN A 84 -4.33 10.07 -11.91
CA GLN A 84 -4.40 9.77 -13.36
C GLN A 84 -5.28 8.55 -13.71
N TYR A 85 -6.02 8.65 -14.83
CA TYR A 85 -7.00 7.63 -15.28
C TYR A 85 -6.42 6.55 -16.22
N ARG A 86 -5.25 6.77 -16.85
CA ARG A 86 -4.60 5.75 -17.73
C ARG A 86 -3.64 4.82 -16.97
N ARG A 87 -2.91 5.37 -16.01
CA ARG A 87 -2.13 4.63 -15.01
C ARG A 87 -2.34 5.33 -13.69
N THR A 88 -3.09 4.72 -12.79
CA THR A 88 -3.41 5.35 -11.51
C THR A 88 -2.15 5.54 -10.68
N THR A 89 -1.86 6.80 -10.38
CA THR A 89 -0.85 7.23 -9.41
C THR A 89 -1.54 7.78 -8.17
N TYR A 90 -0.85 7.72 -7.04
CA TYR A 90 -1.35 8.12 -5.73
C TYR A 90 -0.43 9.14 -5.09
N ARG A 91 -0.99 10.17 -4.46
CA ARG A 91 -0.28 11.21 -3.72
C ARG A 91 -1.06 11.59 -2.46
N LEU A 92 -0.44 12.34 -1.55
CA LEU A 92 -1.15 12.93 -0.40
C LEU A 92 -2.30 13.84 -0.86
N SER A 93 -3.47 13.68 -0.24
CA SER A 93 -4.68 14.49 -0.47
C SER A 93 -4.52 15.95 -0.04
#